data_AF-A0A969IDC2-F1
#
_entry.id   AF-A0A969IDC2-F1
#
_cell.length_a   1.000
_cell.length_b   1.000
_cell.length_c   1.000
_cell.angle_alpha   90.00
_cell.angle_beta   90.00
_cell.angle_gamma   90.00
#
_symmetry.space_group_name_H-M   'P 1'
#
loop_
_entity.id
_entity.type
_entity.pdbx_description
1 polymer ?
#
loop_
_entity_poly.entity_id
_entity_poly.type
_entity_poly.pdbx_seq_one_letter_code
_entity_poly.pdbx_strand_id
1 'polypeptide(L)' 'MFVGGRVAPGWYPQPESGYLLRNESKNGKVLFKDVTAQTAAGLQSIGLVTDALWSDADNDGDADLIVTGEWMGIHFF' A
#
# COMPACT_ATOMS: atom_id res chain seq x y z
N MET A 1 7.10 -3.30 -2.07
CA MET A 1 6.08 -3.40 -3.15
C MET A 1 4.73 -3.20 -2.50
N PHE A 2 3.90 -2.33 -3.05
CA PHE A 2 2.54 -2.09 -2.57
C PHE A 2 1.52 -2.68 -3.54
N VAL A 3 0.48 -3.31 -3.00
CA VAL A 3 -0.65 -3.87 -3.74
C VAL A 3 -1.92 -3.22 -3.19
N GLY A 4 -2.49 -2.28 -3.93
CA GLY A 4 -3.72 -1.59 -3.52
C GLY A 4 -4.96 -2.47 -3.71
N GLY A 5 -5.78 -2.58 -2.67
CA GLY A 5 -7.14 -3.10 -2.77
C GLY A 5 -8.12 -1.96 -3.11
N ARG A 6 -8.99 -2.16 -4.09
CA ARG A 6 -9.99 -1.15 -4.47
C ARG A 6 -11.35 -1.47 -3.85
N VAL A 7 -11.97 -2.58 -4.21
CA VAL A 7 -13.32 -2.93 -3.74
C VAL A 7 -13.49 -4.43 -3.65
N ALA A 8 -14.17 -4.89 -2.59
CA ALA A 8 -14.60 -6.27 -2.51
C ALA A 8 -15.63 -6.59 -3.62
N PRO A 9 -15.41 -7.61 -4.47
CA PRO A 9 -16.29 -7.91 -5.59
C PRO A 9 -17.75 -8.10 -5.16
N GLY A 10 -18.68 -7.33 -5.74
CA GLY A 10 -20.11 -7.39 -5.45
C GLY A 10 -20.59 -6.53 -4.27
N TRP A 11 -19.69 -5.82 -3.58
CA TRP A 11 -19.99 -5.07 -2.37
C TRP A 11 -19.57 -3.59 -2.46
N TYR A 12 -19.80 -2.91 -3.59
CA TYR A 12 -19.49 -1.48 -3.68
C TYR A 12 -20.43 -0.66 -2.76
N PRO A 13 -19.92 0.31 -1.95
CA PRO A 13 -18.56 0.86 -1.93
C PRO A 13 -17.67 0.34 -0.76
N GLN A 14 -17.80 -0.91 -0.34
CA GLN A 14 -16.99 -1.47 0.75
C GLN A 14 -15.51 -1.60 0.32
N PRO A 15 -14.59 -0.88 0.99
CA PRO A 15 -13.18 -0.90 0.64
C PRO A 15 -12.51 -2.21 1.05
N GLU A 16 -11.52 -2.62 0.28
CA GLU A 16 -10.66 -3.76 0.58
C GLU A 16 -9.25 -3.27 0.92
N SER A 17 -8.65 -3.84 1.97
CA SER A 17 -7.30 -3.45 2.40
C SER A 17 -6.26 -3.84 1.34
N GLY A 18 -5.31 -2.93 1.10
CA GLY A 18 -4.10 -3.26 0.36
C GLY A 18 -3.05 -3.98 1.20
N TYR A 19 -1.99 -4.46 0.55
CA TYR A 19 -0.86 -5.13 1.18
C TYR A 19 0.45 -4.40 0.87
N LEU A 20 1.26 -4.17 1.89
CA LEU A 20 2.65 -3.76 1.76
C LEU A 20 3.54 -5.00 1.93
N LEU A 21 4.17 -5.40 0.82
CA LEU A 21 5.03 -6.56 0.75
C LEU A 21 6.50 -6.12 0.75
N ARG A 22 7.25 -6.57 1.76
CA ARG A 22 8.70 -6.45 1.82
C ARG A 22 9.33 -7.63 1.08
N ASN A 23 10.21 -7.31 0.13
CA ASN A 23 11.00 -8.33 -0.54
C ASN A 23 12.13 -8.81 0.39
N GLU A 24 12.04 -10.07 0.83
CA GLU A 24 13.05 -10.74 1.66
C GLU A 24 13.73 -11.89 0.89
N SER A 25 13.71 -11.83 -0.43
CA SER A 25 14.30 -12.86 -1.29
C SER A 25 15.80 -13.02 -1.04
N LYS A 26 16.26 -14.24 -0.79
CA LYS A 26 17.67 -14.58 -0.58
C LYS A 26 18.06 -15.81 -1.40
N ASN A 27 19.26 -15.79 -1.99
CA ASN A 27 19.85 -16.92 -2.73
C ASN A 27 18.90 -17.52 -3.78
N GLY A 28 18.21 -16.68 -4.55
CA GLY A 28 17.28 -17.11 -5.60
C GLY A 28 15.94 -17.66 -5.12
N LYS A 29 15.68 -17.69 -3.80
CA LYS A 29 14.35 -18.01 -3.26
C LYS A 29 13.55 -16.72 -3.11
N VAL A 30 12.46 -16.63 -3.86
CA VAL A 30 11.54 -15.50 -3.80
C VAL A 30 10.73 -15.59 -2.51
N LEU A 31 10.82 -14.55 -1.68
CA LEU A 31 10.04 -14.42 -0.46
C LEU A 31 9.51 -12.99 -0.35
N PHE A 32 8.19 -12.85 -0.32
CA PHE A 32 7.52 -11.60 -0.03
C PHE A 32 6.83 -11.75 1.33
N LYS A 33 7.20 -10.88 2.27
CA LYS A 33 6.61 -10.84 3.60
C LYS A 33 5.65 -9.67 3.68
N ASP A 34 4.43 -9.94 4.11
CA ASP A 34 3.48 -8.88 4.45
C ASP A 34 3.95 -8.15 5.72
N VAL A 35 4.22 -6.85 5.57
CA VAL A 35 4.63 -5.95 6.64
C VAL A 35 3.60 -4.85 6.89
N THR A 36 2.41 -4.94 6.29
CA THR A 36 1.35 -3.91 6.35
C THR A 36 1.04 -3.53 7.80
N ALA A 37 0.78 -4.51 8.66
CA ALA A 37 0.44 -4.24 10.07
C ALA A 37 1.58 -3.62 10.89
N GLN A 38 2.84 -3.77 10.46
CA GLN A 38 4.03 -3.36 11.20
C GLN A 38 4.51 -1.98 10.78
N THR A 39 4.51 -1.72 9.47
CA THR A 39 5.08 -0.50 8.90
C THR A 39 4.02 0.53 8.56
N ALA A 40 2.82 0.08 8.19
CA ALA A 40 1.80 0.97 7.66
C ALA A 40 0.40 0.47 8.05
N ALA A 41 0.16 0.40 9.37
CA ALA A 41 -1.13 -0.03 9.91
C ALA A 41 -2.30 0.82 9.36
N GLY A 42 -2.04 2.09 9.02
CA GLY A 42 -3.00 2.97 8.36
C GLY A 42 -3.38 2.60 6.92
N LEU A 43 -2.65 1.66 6.27
CA LEU A 43 -3.06 1.08 4.98
C LEU A 43 -4.21 0.08 5.16
N GLN A 44 -4.43 -0.45 6.38
CA GLN A 44 -5.57 -1.30 6.66
C GLN A 44 -6.85 -0.46 6.62
N SER A 45 -7.77 -0.83 5.75
CA SER A 45 -9.03 -0.10 5.53
C SER A 45 -8.84 1.35 5.09
N ILE A 46 -7.75 1.66 4.36
CA ILE A 46 -7.46 3.02 3.89
C ILE A 46 -8.55 3.60 2.96
N GLY A 47 -9.29 2.73 2.25
CA GLY A 47 -10.41 3.11 1.41
C GLY A 47 -10.35 2.46 0.03
N LEU A 48 -10.93 3.13 -0.97
CA LEU A 48 -11.01 2.67 -2.36
C LEU A 48 -9.76 3.10 -3.14
N VAL A 49 -8.62 2.43 -2.92
CA VAL A 49 -7.35 2.82 -3.57
C VAL A 49 -7.46 2.72 -5.10
N THR A 50 -7.10 3.81 -5.78
CA THR A 50 -7.08 3.87 -7.25
C THR A 50 -5.68 4.04 -7.82
N ASP A 51 -4.77 4.64 -7.05
CA ASP A 51 -3.41 4.89 -7.49
C ASP A 51 -2.42 4.91 -6.31
N ALA A 52 -1.16 4.58 -6.59
CA ALA A 52 -0.09 4.61 -5.63
C ALA A 52 1.26 4.89 -6.31
N LEU A 53 2.05 5.77 -5.70
CA LEU A 53 3.34 6.21 -6.21
C LEU A 53 4.41 6.05 -5.14
N TRP A 54 5.57 5.53 -5.54
CA TRP A 54 6.79 5.59 -4.72
C TRP A 54 7.61 6.80 -5.17
N SER A 55 7.82 7.76 -4.27
CA SER A 55 8.61 8.96 -4.54
C SER A 55 9.26 9.45 -3.26
N ASP A 56 10.46 10.00 -3.37
CA ASP A 56 11.09 10.78 -2.30
C ASP A 56 10.33 12.11 -2.19
N ALA A 57 9.33 12.17 -1.31
CA ALA A 57 8.41 13.29 -1.19
C ALA A 57 8.86 14.30 -0.15
N ASP A 58 9.57 13.85 0.89
CA ASP A 58 10.11 14.69 1.95
C ASP A 58 11.60 15.06 1.76
N ASN A 59 12.24 14.51 0.72
CA ASN A 59 13.62 14.76 0.34
C ASN A 59 14.63 14.27 1.39
N ASP A 60 14.32 13.15 2.07
CA ASP A 60 15.22 12.46 2.99
C ASP A 60 16.12 11.41 2.31
N GLY A 61 15.85 11.12 1.04
CA GLY A 61 16.62 10.20 0.20
C GLY A 61 16.16 8.75 0.26
N ASP A 62 15.12 8.43 1.03
CA ASP A 62 14.35 7.21 0.90
C ASP A 62 13.10 7.43 0.01
N ALA A 63 12.29 6.39 -0.18
CA ALA A 63 11.15 6.46 -1.08
C ALA A 63 9.86 6.29 -0.27
N ASP A 64 9.10 7.37 -0.16
CA ASP A 64 7.79 7.40 0.49
C ASP A 64 6.74 6.71 -0.38
N LEU A 65 5.78 6.07 0.27
CA LEU A 65 4.60 5.54 -0.39
C LEU A 65 3.46 6.56 -0.33
N ILE A 66 3.12 7.09 -1.50
CA ILE A 66 1.98 7.99 -1.68
C ILE A 66 0.79 7.17 -2.19
N VAL A 67 -0.35 7.24 -1.50
CA VAL A 67 -1.57 6.50 -1.86
C VAL A 67 -2.75 7.46 -2.00
N THR A 68 -3.54 7.25 -3.06
CA THR A 68 -4.79 7.99 -3.28
C THR A 68 -5.90 7.05 -3.77
N GLY A 69 -7.14 7.49 -3.61
CA GLY A 69 -8.30 6.68 -3.90
C GLY A 69 -9.58 7.49 -4.03
N GLU A 70 -10.63 6.80 -4.45
CA GLU A 70 -11.95 7.36 -4.57
C GLU A 70 -12.49 7.72 -3.17
N TRP A 71 -12.92 8.96 -2.98
CA TRP A 71 -13.36 9.49 -1.68
C TRP A 71 -12.28 9.48 -0.58
N MET A 72 -11.00 9.40 -0.97
CA MET A 72 -9.85 9.47 -0.08
C MET A 72 -9.06 10.76 -0.30
N GLY A 73 -8.32 11.20 0.72
CA GLY A 73 -7.29 12.22 0.55
C GLY A 73 -6.02 11.63 -0.07
N ILE A 74 -5.00 12.47 -0.23
CA ILE A 74 -3.65 11.99 -0.52
C ILE A 74 -3.00 11.60 0.81
N HIS A 75 -2.56 10.35 0.92
CA HIS A 75 -1.89 9.82 2.10
C HIS A 75 -0.42 9.54 1.79
N PHE A 76 0.45 9.84 2.75
CA PHE A 76 1.90 9.62 2.68
C PHE A 76 2.29 8.64 3.80
N PHE A 77 3.17 7.69 3.49
CA PHE A 77 3.64 6.62 4.37
C PHE A 77 5.13 6.38 4.22
#